data_AF-A0A9E4EYC0-F1
#
_entry.id   AF-A0A9E4EYC0-F1
#
_cell.length_a   1.000
_cell.length_b   1.000
_cell.length_c   1.000
_cell.angle_alpha   90.00
_cell.angle_beta   90.00
_cell.angle_gamma   90.00
#
_symmetry.space_group_name_H-M   'P 1'
#
loop_
_entity.id
_entity.type
_entity.pdbx_description
1 polymer ?
#
loop_
_entity_poly.entity_id
_entity_poly.type
_entity_poly.pdbx_seq_one_letter_code
_entity_poly.pdbx_strand_id
1 'polypeptide(L)'
;LHVPKNTETGNLIGPAEIALMRDGVRIINCARGGLINEEALAEALDSGKVGGAAVDVYQQEPPDPNDPLIGRDDVVCTPHLGASTAEAQENVAISVAKQVVAYLTEGVVGHAVNLPSLSPEVLEQIGPHLDLADRLGDFLAQLAGGGLQTLEVEYGGSVDIPMKALAASAIKGMLGRFLSSVRVNMVNGLLLAKERGIDVRTTTRTENL
;
A
#
# COMPACT_ATOMS: atom_id res chain seq x y z
N LEU A 1 -8.32 -16.47 -8.03
CA LEU A 1 -7.63 -15.87 -6.88
C LEU A 1 -8.17 -14.47 -6.70
N HIS A 2 -8.45 -14.06 -5.46
CA HIS A 2 -8.97 -12.72 -5.12
C HIS A 2 -8.36 -12.23 -3.81
N VAL A 3 -7.04 -12.03 -3.81
CA VAL A 3 -6.30 -11.50 -2.65
C VAL A 3 -5.42 -10.34 -3.10
N PRO A 4 -5.10 -9.38 -2.21
CA PRO A 4 -4.12 -8.34 -2.52
C PRO A 4 -2.72 -8.95 -2.66
N LYS A 5 -1.81 -8.26 -3.37
CA LYS A 5 -0.39 -8.61 -3.41
C LYS A 5 0.34 -7.87 -2.29
N ASN A 6 0.97 -8.61 -1.40
CA ASN A 6 1.86 -8.13 -0.35
C ASN A 6 2.98 -9.16 -0.11
N THR A 7 3.80 -8.95 0.92
CA THR A 7 4.92 -9.86 1.25
C THR A 7 4.48 -11.26 1.66
N GLU A 8 3.25 -11.42 2.15
CA GLU A 8 2.69 -12.71 2.59
C GLU A 8 1.99 -13.47 1.46
N THR A 9 1.53 -12.76 0.42
CA THR A 9 0.74 -13.33 -0.69
C THR A 9 1.50 -13.42 -2.00
N GLY A 10 2.75 -12.96 -2.06
CA GLY A 10 3.62 -13.17 -3.23
C GLY A 10 3.91 -14.65 -3.43
N ASN A 11 3.72 -15.16 -4.65
CA ASN A 11 3.82 -16.58 -4.97
C ASN A 11 2.97 -17.48 -4.05
N LEU A 12 1.79 -17.00 -3.63
CA LEU A 12 0.85 -17.74 -2.82
C LEU A 12 0.51 -19.12 -3.40
N ILE A 13 0.50 -19.25 -4.72
CA ILE A 13 0.37 -20.53 -5.42
C ILE A 13 1.69 -20.80 -6.15
N GLY A 14 2.53 -21.66 -5.56
CA GLY A 14 3.75 -22.17 -6.16
C GLY A 14 3.68 -23.67 -6.46
N PRO A 15 4.83 -24.32 -6.77
CA PRO A 15 4.89 -25.74 -7.08
C PRO A 15 4.28 -26.63 -6.00
N ALA A 16 4.53 -26.32 -4.73
CA ALA A 16 4.04 -27.09 -3.59
C ALA A 16 2.51 -27.03 -3.49
N GLU A 17 1.92 -25.84 -3.64
CA GLU A 17 0.47 -25.66 -3.58
C GLU A 17 -0.21 -26.32 -4.78
N ILE A 18 0.38 -26.24 -5.98
CA ILE A 18 -0.11 -26.92 -7.19
C ILE A 18 -0.08 -28.43 -7.01
N ALA A 19 0.98 -29.00 -6.42
CA ALA A 19 1.11 -30.44 -6.20
C ALA A 19 -0.02 -31.00 -5.31
N LEU A 20 -0.50 -30.21 -4.34
CA LEU A 20 -1.62 -30.56 -3.46
C LEU A 20 -2.99 -30.52 -4.14
N MET A 21 -3.11 -29.89 -5.31
CA MET A 21 -4.38 -29.79 -6.03
C MET A 21 -4.77 -31.13 -6.66
N ARG A 22 -6.05 -31.26 -7.03
CA ARG A 22 -6.51 -32.38 -7.87
C ARG A 22 -5.93 -32.27 -9.29
N ASP A 23 -5.73 -33.39 -9.95
CA ASP A 23 -5.31 -33.42 -11.35
C ASP A 23 -6.42 -32.84 -12.25
N GLY A 24 -6.04 -32.10 -13.29
CA GLY A 24 -6.97 -31.41 -14.19
C GLY A 24 -7.69 -30.21 -13.55
N VAL A 25 -7.18 -29.67 -12.44
CA VAL A 25 -7.71 -28.43 -11.85
C VAL A 25 -7.60 -27.26 -12.84
N ARG A 26 -8.48 -26.26 -12.72
CA ARG A 26 -8.40 -25.01 -13.48
C ARG A 26 -8.12 -23.85 -12.54
N ILE A 27 -7.19 -22.99 -12.92
CA ILE A 27 -6.74 -21.86 -12.08
C ILE A 27 -7.06 -20.55 -12.79
N ILE A 28 -7.70 -19.63 -12.07
CA ILE A 28 -8.07 -18.31 -12.59
C ILE A 28 -7.45 -17.23 -11.72
N ASN A 29 -6.71 -16.27 -12.31
CA ASN A 29 -6.17 -15.12 -11.62
C ASN A 29 -6.49 -13.81 -12.35
N CYS A 30 -7.40 -13.04 -11.77
CA CYS A 30 -7.75 -11.68 -12.19
C CYS A 30 -7.52 -10.67 -11.04
N ALA A 31 -6.66 -11.01 -10.07
CA ALA A 31 -6.45 -10.19 -8.88
C ALA A 31 -5.18 -9.35 -8.98
N ARG A 32 -4.01 -9.98 -8.84
CA ARG A 32 -2.70 -9.34 -9.00
C ARG A 32 -1.71 -10.34 -9.60
N GLY A 33 -0.81 -9.84 -10.45
CA GLY A 33 0.28 -10.64 -10.99
C GLY A 33 1.32 -11.01 -9.93
N GLY A 34 1.95 -12.18 -10.07
CA GLY A 34 2.86 -12.73 -9.07
C GLY A 34 2.19 -13.24 -7.78
N LEU A 35 0.87 -13.47 -7.79
CA LEU A 35 0.20 -14.30 -6.76
C LEU A 35 0.38 -15.80 -7.07
N ILE A 36 0.57 -16.14 -8.34
CA ILE A 36 0.91 -17.47 -8.81
C ILE A 36 2.33 -17.37 -9.36
N ASN A 37 3.16 -18.37 -9.09
CA ASN A 37 4.42 -18.53 -9.79
C ASN A 37 4.12 -18.97 -11.24
N GLU A 38 4.39 -18.10 -12.21
CA GLU A 38 4.01 -18.28 -13.62
C GLU A 38 4.75 -19.46 -14.27
N GLU A 39 6.02 -19.68 -13.92
CA GLU A 39 6.80 -20.84 -14.38
C GLU A 39 6.20 -22.15 -13.84
N ALA A 40 5.91 -22.21 -12.54
CA ALA A 40 5.30 -23.37 -11.91
C ALA A 40 3.92 -23.69 -12.49
N LEU A 41 3.15 -22.65 -12.85
CA LEU A 41 1.86 -22.83 -13.52
C LEU A 41 2.06 -23.40 -14.94
N ALA A 42 3.04 -22.91 -15.70
CA ALA A 42 3.36 -23.43 -17.02
C ALA A 42 3.78 -24.91 -16.98
N GLU A 43 4.67 -25.29 -16.06
CA GLU A 43 5.08 -26.68 -15.84
C GLU A 43 3.89 -27.57 -15.44
N ALA A 44 2.99 -27.05 -14.61
CA ALA A 44 1.79 -27.78 -14.19
C ALA A 44 0.78 -27.97 -15.33
N LEU A 45 0.71 -27.03 -16.28
CA LEU A 45 -0.06 -27.16 -17.51
C LEU A 45 0.56 -28.21 -18.44
N ASP A 46 1.88 -28.16 -18.63
CA ASP A 46 2.62 -29.11 -19.48
C ASP A 46 2.50 -30.56 -18.98
N SER A 47 2.52 -30.75 -17.66
CA SER A 47 2.33 -32.07 -17.04
C SER A 47 0.88 -32.54 -17.01
N GLY A 48 -0.09 -31.67 -17.33
CA GLY A 48 -1.52 -31.94 -17.20
C GLY A 48 -2.05 -31.94 -15.77
N LYS A 49 -1.20 -31.60 -14.78
CA LYS A 49 -1.63 -31.40 -13.38
C LYS A 49 -2.69 -30.31 -13.30
N VAL A 50 -2.48 -29.21 -14.02
CA VAL A 50 -3.46 -28.16 -14.28
C VAL A 50 -4.02 -28.39 -15.69
N GLY A 51 -5.34 -28.51 -15.80
CA GLY A 51 -6.02 -28.77 -17.08
C GLY A 51 -6.38 -27.50 -17.86
N GLY A 52 -5.96 -26.33 -17.37
CA GLY A 52 -6.12 -25.04 -18.03
C GLY A 52 -6.10 -23.87 -17.05
N ALA A 53 -5.81 -22.67 -17.55
CA ALA A 53 -5.76 -21.47 -16.74
C ALA A 53 -6.43 -20.26 -17.42
N ALA A 54 -6.77 -19.24 -16.63
CA ALA A 54 -7.12 -17.93 -17.15
C ALA A 54 -6.41 -16.84 -16.33
N VAL A 55 -5.65 -15.99 -17.00
CA VAL A 55 -4.83 -14.95 -16.38
C VAL A 55 -5.13 -13.59 -17.01
N ASP A 56 -5.48 -12.62 -16.17
CA ASP A 56 -5.67 -11.22 -16.57
C ASP A 56 -4.50 -10.33 -16.11
N VAL A 57 -3.63 -10.83 -15.23
CA VAL A 57 -2.62 -10.04 -14.51
C VAL A 57 -1.31 -10.81 -14.47
N TYR A 58 -0.19 -10.10 -14.64
CA TYR A 58 1.14 -10.71 -14.84
C TYR A 58 2.15 -10.14 -13.84
N GLN A 59 3.15 -10.94 -13.45
CA GLN A 59 4.16 -10.51 -12.48
C GLN A 59 4.86 -9.23 -12.93
N GLN A 60 5.16 -9.14 -14.22
CA GLN A 60 5.64 -7.95 -14.91
C GLN A 60 4.58 -7.49 -15.90
N GLU A 61 4.24 -6.19 -15.87
CA GLU A 61 3.31 -5.58 -16.81
C GLU A 61 3.94 -4.33 -17.47
N PRO A 62 3.94 -4.22 -18.81
CA PRO A 62 3.42 -5.18 -19.80
C PRO A 62 4.15 -6.54 -19.75
N PRO A 63 3.44 -7.65 -20.02
CA PRO A 63 4.05 -8.97 -19.97
C PRO A 63 5.15 -9.11 -21.03
N ASP A 64 6.17 -9.91 -20.72
CA ASP A 64 7.17 -10.29 -21.71
C ASP A 64 6.47 -11.06 -22.84
N PRO A 65 6.71 -10.73 -24.12
CA PRO A 65 6.16 -11.52 -25.24
C PRO A 65 6.52 -13.01 -25.20
N ASN A 66 7.59 -13.39 -24.47
CA ASN A 66 8.04 -14.76 -24.26
C ASN A 66 7.58 -15.36 -22.93
N ASP A 67 6.64 -14.71 -22.21
CA ASP A 67 6.01 -15.27 -21.02
C ASP A 67 5.44 -16.66 -21.33
N PRO A 68 5.74 -17.68 -20.51
CA PRO A 68 5.39 -19.07 -20.82
C PRO A 68 3.89 -19.34 -20.86
N LEU A 69 3.05 -18.45 -20.32
CA LEU A 69 1.60 -18.56 -20.34
C LEU A 69 0.98 -17.96 -21.62
N ILE A 70 1.71 -17.12 -22.35
CA ILE A 70 1.21 -16.45 -23.56
C ILE A 70 1.29 -17.38 -24.78
N GLY A 71 0.22 -17.41 -25.57
CA GLY A 71 0.16 -18.18 -26.82
C GLY A 71 -0.20 -19.65 -26.66
N ARG A 72 -0.50 -20.11 -25.44
CA ARG A 72 -0.98 -21.47 -25.19
C ARG A 72 -2.48 -21.59 -25.47
N ASP A 73 -2.90 -22.73 -26.02
CA ASP A 73 -4.32 -23.03 -26.28
C ASP A 73 -5.12 -23.37 -25.00
N ASP A 74 -4.42 -23.81 -23.94
CA ASP A 74 -5.00 -24.18 -22.64
C ASP A 74 -5.02 -23.01 -21.63
N VAL A 75 -4.60 -21.82 -22.05
CA VAL A 75 -4.60 -20.60 -21.23
C VAL A 75 -5.36 -19.47 -21.91
N VAL A 76 -6.32 -18.89 -21.19
CA VAL A 76 -6.97 -17.64 -21.61
C VAL A 76 -6.21 -16.46 -21.00
N CYS A 77 -5.64 -15.63 -21.87
CA CYS A 77 -4.86 -14.46 -21.49
C CYS A 77 -5.62 -13.16 -21.83
N THR A 78 -5.72 -12.23 -20.88
CA THR A 78 -6.23 -10.87 -21.10
C THR A 78 -5.30 -9.82 -20.49
N PRO A 79 -5.13 -8.64 -21.12
CA PRO A 79 -4.14 -7.64 -20.68
C PRO A 79 -4.71 -6.70 -19.61
N HIS A 80 -4.88 -7.18 -18.38
CA HIS A 80 -5.34 -6.43 -17.21
C HIS A 80 -6.63 -5.63 -17.47
N LEU A 81 -7.64 -6.33 -17.99
CA LEU A 81 -8.91 -5.77 -18.40
C LEU A 81 -9.98 -5.78 -17.31
N GLY A 82 -9.71 -6.32 -16.12
CA GLY A 82 -10.70 -6.48 -15.05
C GLY A 82 -11.48 -5.20 -14.68
N ALA A 83 -10.88 -4.01 -14.85
CA ALA A 83 -11.53 -2.71 -14.61
C ALA A 83 -11.76 -1.88 -15.89
N SER A 84 -11.49 -2.46 -17.07
CA SER A 84 -11.55 -1.78 -18.37
C SER A 84 -12.96 -1.84 -18.98
N THR A 85 -13.99 -1.52 -18.19
CA THR A 85 -15.38 -1.42 -18.65
C THR A 85 -15.87 0.03 -18.56
N ALA A 86 -16.82 0.41 -19.42
CA ALA A 86 -17.37 1.77 -19.44
C ALA A 86 -17.98 2.15 -18.08
N GLU A 87 -18.71 1.22 -17.47
CA GLU A 87 -19.37 1.40 -16.18
C GLU A 87 -18.36 1.54 -15.03
N ALA A 88 -17.26 0.78 -15.04
CA ALA A 88 -16.22 0.90 -14.03
C ALA A 88 -15.49 2.25 -14.14
N GLN A 89 -15.15 2.66 -15.37
CA GLN A 89 -14.48 3.94 -15.62
C GLN A 89 -15.39 5.12 -15.24
N GLU A 90 -16.69 5.06 -15.57
CA GLU A 90 -17.67 6.07 -15.16
C GLU A 90 -17.79 6.17 -13.63
N ASN A 91 -17.93 5.03 -12.95
CA ASN A 91 -18.03 5.01 -11.48
C ASN A 91 -16.77 5.56 -10.81
N VAL A 92 -15.58 5.23 -11.33
CA VAL A 92 -14.31 5.80 -10.85
C VAL A 92 -14.27 7.30 -11.08
N ALA A 93 -14.64 7.78 -12.27
CA ALA A 93 -14.67 9.20 -12.59
C ALA A 93 -15.61 9.98 -11.66
N ILE A 94 -16.83 9.46 -11.43
CA ILE A 94 -17.80 10.06 -10.50
C ILE A 94 -17.26 10.06 -9.07
N SER A 95 -16.64 8.96 -8.62
CA SER A 95 -16.07 8.85 -7.28
C SER A 95 -14.97 9.89 -7.04
N VAL A 96 -14.03 10.02 -7.99
CA VAL A 96 -12.96 11.00 -7.92
C VAL A 96 -13.52 12.42 -7.98
N ALA A 97 -14.47 12.70 -8.88
CA ALA A 97 -15.10 14.02 -8.97
C ALA A 97 -15.79 14.42 -7.66
N LYS A 98 -16.52 13.49 -7.02
CA LYS A 98 -17.14 13.71 -5.70
C LYS A 98 -16.10 14.01 -4.62
N GLN A 99 -14.98 13.29 -4.60
CA GLN A 99 -13.89 13.56 -3.65
C GLN A 99 -13.28 14.95 -3.84
N VAL A 100 -13.06 15.37 -5.10
CA VAL A 100 -12.54 16.71 -5.42
C VAL A 100 -13.53 17.80 -5.00
N VAL A 101 -14.83 17.64 -5.30
CA VAL A 101 -15.87 18.59 -4.88
C VAL A 101 -15.92 18.69 -3.37
N ALA A 102 -16.02 17.56 -2.66
CA ALA A 102 -16.11 17.54 -1.20
C ALA A 102 -14.90 18.23 -0.54
N TYR A 103 -13.69 18.04 -1.09
CA TYR A 103 -12.52 18.76 -0.61
C TYR A 103 -12.62 20.27 -0.87
N LEU A 104 -12.98 20.69 -2.08
CA LEU A 104 -12.99 22.11 -2.45
C LEU A 104 -14.13 22.92 -1.81
N THR A 105 -15.25 22.28 -1.47
CA THR A 105 -16.41 22.96 -0.88
C THR A 105 -16.52 22.80 0.63
N GLU A 106 -16.13 21.65 1.16
CA GLU A 106 -16.34 21.28 2.58
C GLU A 106 -15.03 20.95 3.31
N GLY A 107 -13.89 20.91 2.61
CA GLY A 107 -12.61 20.52 3.19
C GLY A 107 -12.50 19.02 3.52
N VAL A 108 -13.46 18.19 3.09
CA VAL A 108 -13.49 16.75 3.41
C VAL A 108 -12.48 15.98 2.57
N VAL A 109 -11.53 15.33 3.25
CA VAL A 109 -10.50 14.50 2.62
C VAL A 109 -10.82 13.02 2.83
N GLY A 110 -11.53 12.42 1.86
CA GLY A 110 -11.81 10.98 1.82
C GLY A 110 -10.77 10.20 1.02
N HIS A 111 -10.47 8.95 1.43
CA HIS A 111 -9.63 8.00 0.69
C HIS A 111 -8.25 8.52 0.25
N ALA A 112 -7.70 9.52 0.94
CA ALA A 112 -6.39 10.07 0.61
C ALA A 112 -5.29 9.01 0.78
N VAL A 113 -4.41 8.94 -0.22
CA VAL A 113 -3.28 8.00 -0.24
C VAL A 113 -2.07 8.49 0.56
N ASN A 114 -2.11 9.74 1.04
CA ASN A 114 -1.00 10.44 1.68
C ASN A 114 -1.36 11.10 3.02
N LEU A 115 -2.63 11.10 3.41
CA LEU A 115 -3.14 11.69 4.64
C LEU A 115 -4.01 10.64 5.38
N PRO A 116 -3.92 10.54 6.71
CA PRO A 116 -4.88 9.74 7.47
C PRO A 116 -6.31 10.23 7.27
N SER A 117 -7.27 9.31 7.34
CA SER A 117 -8.70 9.64 7.25
C SER A 117 -9.13 10.40 8.51
N LEU A 118 -9.28 11.71 8.39
CA LEU A 118 -9.69 12.64 9.43
C LEU A 118 -10.82 13.52 8.89
N SER A 119 -11.73 13.94 9.77
CA SER A 119 -12.78 14.88 9.38
C SER A 119 -12.21 16.29 9.17
N PRO A 120 -12.89 17.17 8.39
CA PRO A 120 -12.47 18.56 8.22
C PRO A 120 -12.27 19.30 9.54
N GLU A 121 -13.20 19.12 10.48
CA GLU A 121 -13.20 19.83 11.77
C GLU A 121 -11.98 19.42 12.59
N VAL A 122 -11.65 18.12 12.58
CA VAL A 122 -10.45 17.60 13.22
C VAL A 122 -9.20 18.13 12.52
N LEU A 123 -9.14 18.13 11.19
CA LEU A 123 -8.00 18.66 10.44
C LEU A 123 -7.76 20.15 10.70
N GLU A 124 -8.82 20.95 10.78
CA GLU A 124 -8.74 22.37 11.11
C GLU A 124 -8.18 22.58 12.52
N GLN A 125 -8.67 21.82 13.50
CA GLN A 125 -8.20 21.89 14.88
C GLN A 125 -6.72 21.47 15.02
N ILE A 126 -6.29 20.42 14.32
CA ILE A 126 -4.97 19.81 14.53
C ILE A 126 -3.93 20.27 13.51
N GLY A 127 -4.32 20.98 12.45
CA GLY A 127 -3.43 21.45 11.38
C GLY A 127 -2.15 22.13 11.89
N PRO A 128 -2.23 23.10 12.83
CA PRO A 128 -1.05 23.71 13.43
C PRO A 128 -0.13 22.72 14.15
N HIS A 129 -0.70 21.70 14.79
CA HIS A 129 0.04 20.65 15.50
C HIS A 129 0.71 19.68 14.52
N LEU A 130 0.06 19.39 13.39
CA LEU A 130 0.65 18.59 12.31
C LEU A 130 1.87 19.29 11.69
N ASP A 131 1.77 20.60 11.40
CA ASP A 131 2.90 21.40 10.89
C ASP A 131 4.04 21.45 11.91
N LEU A 132 3.72 21.67 13.19
CA LEU A 132 4.72 21.64 14.25
C LEU A 132 5.43 20.29 14.33
N ALA A 133 4.67 19.19 14.34
CA ALA A 133 5.24 17.85 14.41
C ALA A 133 6.15 17.55 13.21
N ASP A 134 5.75 17.92 11.99
CA ASP A 134 6.57 17.77 10.77
C ASP A 134 7.89 18.54 10.90
N ARG A 135 7.84 19.80 11.33
CA ARG A 135 9.03 20.65 11.55
C ARG A 135 9.94 20.12 12.65
N LEU A 136 9.38 19.61 13.75
CA LEU A 136 10.15 18.99 14.83
C LEU A 136 10.87 17.73 14.34
N GLY A 137 10.20 16.89 13.55
CA GLY A 137 10.81 15.73 12.91
C GLY A 137 11.96 16.11 11.99
N ASP A 138 11.75 17.10 11.12
CA ASP A 138 12.79 17.63 10.22
C ASP A 138 13.97 18.23 11.01
N PHE A 139 13.69 18.96 12.09
CA PHE A 139 14.72 19.52 12.96
C PHE A 139 15.55 18.44 13.66
N LEU A 140 14.91 17.40 14.21
CA LEU A 140 15.61 16.28 14.83
C LEU A 140 16.50 15.54 13.82
N ALA A 141 16.02 15.35 12.60
CA ALA A 141 16.82 14.74 11.53
C ALA A 141 18.09 15.53 11.20
N GLN A 142 18.08 16.86 11.33
CA GLN A 142 19.27 17.69 11.16
C GLN A 142 20.29 17.52 12.28
N LEU A 143 19.83 17.28 13.52
CA LEU A 143 20.68 17.11 14.69
C LEU A 143 21.27 15.70 14.81
N ALA A 144 20.51 14.67 14.40
CA ALA A 144 20.84 13.27 14.68
C ALA A 144 22.10 12.77 13.95
N GLY A 145 22.60 13.47 12.92
CA GLY A 145 23.86 13.16 12.23
C GLY A 145 23.91 11.82 11.47
N GLY A 146 22.93 10.93 11.66
CA GLY A 146 22.78 9.62 11.02
C GLY A 146 22.51 8.50 12.05
N GLY A 147 22.10 7.31 11.57
CA GLY A 147 22.01 6.12 12.43
C GLY A 147 20.90 6.15 13.48
N LEU A 148 19.78 6.81 13.20
CA LEU A 148 18.65 6.84 14.12
C LEU A 148 18.10 5.42 14.36
N GLN A 149 18.01 5.01 15.63
CA GLN A 149 17.45 3.71 16.01
C GLN A 149 16.07 3.83 16.64
N THR A 150 15.76 4.98 17.25
CA THR A 150 14.49 5.19 17.95
C THR A 150 14.01 6.61 17.74
N LEU A 151 12.72 6.76 17.47
CA LEU A 151 11.99 8.02 17.53
C LEU A 151 10.95 7.92 18.64
N GLU A 152 11.03 8.79 19.64
CA GLU A 152 10.01 8.91 20.68
C GLU A 152 9.19 10.19 20.46
N VAL A 153 7.88 10.03 20.42
CA VAL A 153 6.91 11.13 20.30
C VAL A 153 6.13 11.21 21.62
N GLU A 154 6.48 12.20 22.43
CA GLU A 154 5.79 12.49 23.69
C GLU A 154 4.69 13.52 23.47
N TYR A 155 3.47 13.22 23.94
CA TYR A 155 2.33 14.13 23.92
C TYR A 155 2.11 14.71 25.32
N GLY A 156 2.19 16.03 25.44
CA GLY A 156 1.83 16.77 26.66
C GLY A 156 0.47 17.45 26.54
N GLY A 157 -0.29 17.47 27.63
CA GLY A 157 -1.60 18.15 27.73
C GLY A 157 -2.80 17.22 27.78
N SER A 158 -3.99 17.80 27.93
CA SER A 158 -5.26 17.09 28.22
C SER A 158 -6.21 16.99 27.02
N VAL A 159 -5.72 17.15 25.79
CA VAL A 159 -6.58 17.19 24.60
C VAL A 159 -6.64 15.82 23.93
N ASP A 160 -7.85 15.32 23.71
CA ASP A 160 -8.13 14.12 22.91
C ASP A 160 -7.92 14.42 21.42
N ILE A 161 -6.64 14.47 21.02
CA ILE A 161 -6.20 14.75 19.65
C ILE A 161 -5.84 13.42 18.99
N PRO A 162 -5.99 13.26 17.66
CA PRO A 162 -5.48 12.11 16.92
C PRO A 162 -3.95 11.99 17.00
N MET A 163 -3.43 11.47 18.11
CA MET A 163 -2.00 11.32 18.41
C MET A 163 -1.26 10.57 17.30
N LYS A 164 -1.89 9.55 16.72
CA LYS A 164 -1.33 8.79 15.58
C LYS A 164 -1.02 9.68 14.37
N ALA A 165 -1.84 10.70 14.10
CA ALA A 165 -1.60 11.63 13.00
C ALA A 165 -0.39 12.54 13.29
N LEU A 166 -0.23 12.98 14.54
CA LEU A 166 0.92 13.77 14.97
C LEU A 166 2.23 12.98 14.87
N ALA A 167 2.27 11.75 15.38
CA ALA A 167 3.43 10.86 15.19
C ALA A 167 3.73 10.63 13.71
N ALA A 168 2.71 10.37 12.89
CA ALA A 168 2.88 10.19 11.45
C ALA A 168 3.47 11.44 10.77
N SER A 169 3.08 12.64 11.21
CA SER A 169 3.64 13.91 10.71
C SER A 169 5.10 14.07 11.12
N ALA A 170 5.45 13.76 12.38
CA ALA A 170 6.84 13.80 12.85
C ALA A 170 7.75 12.82 12.11
N ILE A 171 7.29 11.58 11.90
CA ILE A 171 8.02 10.57 11.12
C ILE A 171 8.23 11.06 9.68
N LYS A 172 7.19 11.64 9.06
CA LYS A 172 7.27 12.20 7.71
C LYS A 172 8.37 13.26 7.61
N GLY A 173 8.35 14.27 8.49
CA GLY A 173 9.36 15.34 8.49
C GLY A 173 10.77 14.80 8.69
N MET A 174 10.94 13.86 9.63
CA MET A 174 12.23 13.24 9.92
C MET A 174 12.78 12.41 8.75
N LEU A 175 11.99 11.49 8.21
CA LEU A 175 12.44 10.60 7.14
C LEU A 175 12.54 11.30 5.78
N GLY A 176 11.73 12.35 5.55
CA GLY A 176 11.71 13.11 4.30
C GLY A 176 13.06 13.72 3.93
N ARG A 177 13.91 14.01 4.92
CA ARG A 177 15.28 14.50 4.68
C ARG A 177 16.23 13.44 4.15
N PHE A 178 16.10 12.20 4.63
CA PHE A 178 17.05 11.12 4.34
C PHE A 178 16.65 10.31 3.11
N LEU A 179 15.35 10.26 2.78
CA LEU A 179 14.81 9.41 1.73
C LEU A 179 14.50 10.22 0.47
N SER A 180 15.53 10.51 -0.31
CA SER A 180 15.38 11.21 -1.59
C SER A 180 14.77 10.34 -2.70
N SER A 181 14.88 9.00 -2.60
CA SER A 181 14.37 8.06 -3.61
C SER A 181 12.92 7.62 -3.40
N VAL A 182 12.32 7.89 -2.22
CA VAL A 182 10.96 7.49 -1.89
C VAL A 182 10.23 8.67 -1.25
N ARG A 183 9.06 9.04 -1.80
CA ARG A 183 8.24 10.11 -1.22
C ARG A 183 7.62 9.65 0.10
N VAL A 184 8.10 10.20 1.21
CA VAL A 184 7.53 9.95 2.54
C VAL A 184 6.26 10.78 2.75
N ASN A 185 5.23 10.17 3.34
CA ASN A 185 3.97 10.79 3.73
C ASN A 185 3.44 10.21 5.06
N MET A 186 2.30 10.71 5.53
CA MET A 186 1.73 10.31 6.83
C MET A 186 1.10 8.92 6.85
N VAL A 187 0.97 8.26 5.69
CA VAL A 187 0.43 6.90 5.58
C VAL A 187 1.57 5.89 5.49
N ASN A 188 2.60 6.15 4.68
CA ASN A 188 3.72 5.22 4.48
C ASN A 188 4.89 5.43 5.47
N GLY A 189 4.97 6.56 6.19
CA GLY A 189 6.11 6.91 7.02
C GLY A 189 6.44 5.87 8.09
N LEU A 190 5.42 5.33 8.76
CA LEU A 190 5.61 4.31 9.81
C LEU A 190 6.18 3.00 9.24
N LEU A 191 5.72 2.58 8.07
CA LEU A 191 6.24 1.39 7.38
C LEU A 191 7.71 1.60 6.99
N LEU A 192 8.02 2.76 6.40
CA LEU A 192 9.38 3.12 5.98
C LEU A 192 10.36 3.20 7.16
N ALA A 193 9.89 3.66 8.33
CA ALA A 193 10.66 3.65 9.58
C ALA A 193 10.99 2.21 10.01
N LYS A 194 9.97 1.33 10.05
CA LYS A 194 10.11 -0.08 10.44
C LYS A 194 11.06 -0.85 9.52
N GLU A 195 10.95 -0.67 8.21
CA GLU A 195 11.85 -1.30 7.22
C GLU A 195 13.32 -0.93 7.43
N ARG A 196 13.59 0.20 8.10
CA ARG A 196 14.93 0.71 8.40
C ARG A 196 15.37 0.44 9.82
N GLY A 197 14.60 -0.35 10.58
CA GLY A 197 14.92 -0.70 11.96
C GLY A 197 14.76 0.46 12.95
N ILE A 198 13.99 1.50 12.60
CA ILE A 198 13.68 2.61 13.50
C ILE A 198 12.47 2.23 14.36
N ASP A 199 12.69 2.10 15.66
CA ASP A 199 11.62 1.88 16.64
C ASP A 199 10.89 3.21 16.90
N VAL A 200 9.57 3.24 16.70
CA VAL A 200 8.76 4.43 16.94
C VAL A 200 7.92 4.22 18.19
N ARG A 201 8.14 5.07 19.20
CA ARG A 201 7.43 5.02 20.48
C ARG A 201 6.59 6.26 20.67
N THR A 202 5.43 6.06 21.27
CA THR A 202 4.50 7.14 21.61
C THR A 202 4.19 7.10 23.09
N THR A 203 4.41 8.20 23.79
CA THR A 203 4.17 8.33 25.23
C THR A 203 3.26 9.53 25.50
N THR A 204 2.44 9.47 26.54
CA THR A 204 1.59 10.59 26.97
C THR A 204 2.04 11.02 28.36
N ARG A 205 2.24 12.31 28.54
CA ARG A 205 2.57 12.92 29.82
C ARG A 205 1.37 13.70 30.34
N THR A 206 0.71 13.16 31.34
CA THR A 206 -0.27 13.89 32.13
C THR A 206 0.47 14.85 33.06
N GLU A 207 0.35 16.15 32.79
CA GLU A 207 0.71 17.15 33.78
C GLU A 207 -0.37 17.14 34.88
N ASN A 208 -0.01 16.66 36.07
CA ASN A 208 -0.74 17.03 37.28
C ASN A 208 -0.43 18.51 37.53
N LEU A 209 -1.32 19.40 37.10
CA LEU A 209 -1.36 20.79 37.57
C LEU A 209 -1.82 20.82 39.03
#